data_AF-A0A4Q5NKI2-F1
#
_entry.id   AF-A0A4Q5NKI2-F1
#
_cell.length_a   1.000
_cell.length_b   1.000
_cell.length_c   1.000
_cell.angle_alpha   90.00
_cell.angle_beta   90.00
_cell.angle_gamma   90.00
#
_symmetry.space_group_name_H-M   'P 1'
#
loop_
_entity.id
_entity.type
_entity.pdbx_description
1 polymer ?
#
loop_
_entity_poly.entity_id
_entity_poly.type
_entity_poly.pdbx_seq_one_letter_code
_entity_poly.pdbx_strand_id
1 'polypeptide(L)'
;MTETWRPTPGQLDLLFTELGRCLYLYQSIEQRLKFLLPHLVVPGTETHAKGEGFANWRVFIDSKETMGPLMQRLKDRVTSDQRDLIDETWTQIVTHRNEVVHHFVSQPFARLATEVELQEAMRYQRRVVAAPMLEMLQQLCMSFAEALIPEESENGTTPLH
;
A
#
# COMPACT_ATOMS: atom_id res chain seq x y z
N MET A 1 -17.50 28.25 36.59
CA MET A 1 -16.42 27.46 35.95
C MET A 1 -17.04 26.79 34.74
N THR A 2 -16.69 27.21 33.53
CA THR A 2 -17.12 26.53 32.31
C THR A 2 -16.38 25.21 32.22
N GLU A 3 -17.11 24.09 32.12
CA GLU A 3 -16.53 22.80 31.81
C GLU A 3 -15.70 22.94 30.53
N THR A 4 -14.41 22.70 30.65
CA THR A 4 -13.53 22.63 29.48
C THR A 4 -13.84 21.32 28.79
N TRP A 5 -14.43 21.41 27.60
CA TRP A 5 -14.74 20.24 26.78
C TRP A 5 -13.49 19.35 26.62
N ARG A 6 -13.70 18.03 26.65
CA ARG A 6 -12.67 17.03 26.39
C ARG A 6 -13.26 15.87 25.60
N PRO A 7 -12.46 15.24 24.72
CA PRO A 7 -12.91 14.05 24.02
C PRO A 7 -13.13 12.91 25.02
N THR A 8 -14.21 12.17 24.82
CA THR A 8 -14.50 10.94 25.56
C THR A 8 -13.50 9.84 25.18
N PRO A 9 -13.27 8.83 26.03
CA PRO A 9 -12.42 7.68 25.67
C PRO A 9 -12.84 7.02 24.36
N GLY A 10 -14.15 6.81 24.15
CA GLY A 10 -14.65 6.19 22.92
C GLY A 10 -14.40 7.02 21.66
N GLN A 11 -14.36 8.36 21.76
CA GLN A 11 -14.00 9.23 20.64
C GLN A 11 -12.50 9.12 20.29
N LEU A 12 -11.63 9.02 21.30
CA LEU A 12 -10.21 8.81 21.08
C LEU A 12 -9.92 7.42 20.51
N ASP A 13 -10.59 6.38 21.02
CA ASP A 13 -10.48 5.01 20.51
C ASP A 13 -10.87 4.93 19.04
N LEU A 14 -11.95 5.62 18.66
CA LEU A 14 -12.38 5.71 17.27
C LEU A 14 -11.33 6.41 16.40
N LEU A 15 -10.81 7.56 16.83
CA LEU A 15 -9.76 8.29 16.11
C LEU A 15 -8.52 7.43 15.89
N PHE A 16 -8.02 6.79 16.95
CA PHE A 16 -6.82 5.95 16.87
C PHE A 16 -7.05 4.67 16.07
N THR A 17 -8.24 4.06 16.17
CA THR A 17 -8.62 2.92 15.34
C THR A 17 -8.52 3.27 13.87
N GLU A 18 -9.05 4.42 13.49
CA GLU A 18 -9.07 4.83 12.10
C GLU A 18 -7.70 5.29 11.58
N LEU A 19 -6.88 5.94 12.41
CA LEU A 19 -5.47 6.19 12.09
C LEU A 19 -4.70 4.88 11.92
N GLY A 20 -4.92 3.90 12.80
CA GLY A 20 -4.33 2.57 12.70
C GLY A 20 -4.72 1.85 11.41
N ARG A 21 -5.99 1.95 10.98
CA ARG A 21 -6.46 1.42 9.69
C ARG A 21 -5.76 2.08 8.50
N CYS A 22 -5.58 3.40 8.51
CA CYS A 22 -4.82 4.10 7.48
C CYS A 22 -3.37 3.59 7.41
N LEU A 23 -2.69 3.50 8.56
CA LEU A 23 -1.32 3.00 8.64
C LEU A 23 -1.19 1.57 8.10
N TYR A 24 -2.06 0.67 8.56
CA TYR A 24 -2.08 -0.72 8.11
C TYR A 24 -2.28 -0.81 6.60
N LEU A 25 -3.20 -0.02 6.04
CA LEU A 25 -3.50 -0.02 4.61
C LEU A 25 -2.29 0.44 3.79
N TYR A 26 -1.63 1.53 4.18
CA TYR A 26 -0.44 2.00 3.47
C TYR A 26 0.74 1.04 3.59
N GLN A 27 0.97 0.46 4.77
CA GLN A 27 2.00 -0.57 4.94
C GLN A 27 1.70 -1.81 4.09
N SER A 28 0.42 -2.20 4.01
CA SER A 28 -0.02 -3.34 3.20
C SER A 28 0.21 -3.13 1.70
N ILE A 29 -0.02 -1.91 1.20
CA ILE A 29 0.32 -1.53 -0.18
C ILE A 29 1.83 -1.62 -0.38
N GLU A 30 2.62 -1.02 0.52
CA GLU A 30 4.08 -1.02 0.41
C GLU A 30 4.65 -2.45 0.34
N GLN A 31 4.19 -3.35 1.21
CA GLN A 31 4.66 -4.74 1.22
C GLN A 31 4.31 -5.50 -0.07
N ARG A 32 3.14 -5.25 -0.65
CA ARG A 32 2.75 -5.87 -1.92
C ARG A 32 3.55 -5.34 -3.09
N LEU A 33 3.86 -4.04 -3.10
CA LEU A 33 4.80 -3.48 -4.08
C LEU A 33 6.19 -4.11 -3.95
N LYS A 34 6.71 -4.24 -2.73
CA LYS A 34 8.02 -4.89 -2.47
C LYS A 34 8.06 -6.33 -2.96
N PHE A 35 6.96 -7.06 -2.81
CA PHE A 35 6.82 -8.43 -3.29
C PHE A 35 6.73 -8.51 -4.81
N LEU A 36 5.90 -7.70 -5.47
CA LEU A 36 5.62 -7.82 -6.90
C LEU A 36 6.73 -7.23 -7.78
N LEU A 37 7.27 -6.06 -7.41
CA LEU A 37 8.19 -5.29 -8.26
C LEU A 37 9.38 -6.09 -8.78
N PRO A 38 10.09 -6.91 -7.98
CA PRO A 38 11.25 -7.66 -8.46
C PRO A 38 10.91 -8.61 -9.63
N HIS A 39 9.65 -9.01 -9.77
CA HIS A 39 9.21 -9.98 -10.77
C HIS A 39 8.61 -9.33 -12.01
N LEU A 40 8.35 -8.02 -12.00
CA LEU A 40 7.85 -7.32 -13.19
C LEU A 40 8.97 -7.19 -14.23
N VAL A 41 8.67 -7.42 -15.51
CA VAL A 41 9.61 -7.15 -16.61
C VAL A 41 9.60 -5.68 -16.98
N VAL A 42 10.69 -5.19 -17.56
CA VAL A 42 10.76 -3.80 -18.05
C VAL A 42 10.01 -3.72 -19.39
N PRO A 43 9.09 -2.76 -19.58
CA PRO A 43 8.38 -2.59 -20.85
C PRO A 43 9.32 -2.49 -22.04
N GLY A 44 8.99 -3.19 -23.13
CA GLY A 44 9.84 -3.25 -24.33
C GLY A 44 11.04 -4.20 -24.21
N THR A 45 11.14 -4.97 -23.13
CA THR A 45 12.16 -5.99 -22.92
C THR A 45 11.54 -7.32 -22.47
N GLU A 46 12.33 -8.39 -22.48
CA GLU A 46 11.96 -9.70 -21.91
C GLU A 46 12.65 -9.95 -20.55
N THR A 47 13.22 -8.91 -19.95
CA THR A 47 14.10 -9.04 -18.78
C THR A 47 13.61 -8.20 -17.61
N HIS A 48 13.93 -8.65 -16.39
CA HIS A 48 13.78 -7.83 -15.19
C HIS A 48 14.80 -6.69 -15.19
N ALA A 49 14.55 -5.66 -14.36
CA ALA A 49 15.54 -4.62 -14.15
C ALA A 49 16.82 -5.21 -13.50
N LYS A 50 17.94 -4.52 -13.69
CA LYS A 50 19.25 -4.98 -13.21
C LYS A 50 19.22 -5.21 -11.69
N GLY A 51 19.59 -6.42 -11.27
CA GLY A 51 19.59 -6.80 -9.85
C GLY A 51 18.21 -7.18 -9.32
N GLU A 52 17.22 -7.36 -10.19
CA GLU A 52 15.89 -7.87 -9.85
C GLU A 52 15.65 -9.24 -10.51
N GLY A 53 14.48 -9.82 -10.27
CA GLY A 53 14.08 -11.15 -10.73
C GLY A 53 14.03 -12.19 -9.61
N PHE A 54 13.66 -13.42 -9.97
CA PHE A 54 13.45 -14.52 -9.01
C PHE A 54 14.66 -14.81 -8.12
N ALA A 55 15.88 -14.73 -8.64
CA ALA A 55 17.10 -14.95 -7.86
C ALA A 55 17.32 -13.88 -6.78
N ASN A 56 16.75 -12.67 -6.93
CA ASN A 56 16.88 -11.57 -5.99
C ASN A 56 15.51 -11.00 -5.57
N TRP A 57 14.52 -11.87 -5.41
CA TRP A 57 13.13 -11.50 -5.13
C TRP A 57 12.94 -10.69 -3.83
N ARG A 58 13.90 -10.75 -2.90
CA ARG A 58 13.83 -10.01 -1.63
C ARG A 58 14.42 -8.61 -1.69
N VAL A 59 14.94 -8.17 -2.84
CA VAL A 59 15.70 -6.91 -2.96
C VAL A 59 14.99 -5.69 -2.37
N PHE A 60 13.65 -5.60 -2.51
CA PHE A 60 12.88 -4.50 -1.92
C PHE A 60 12.29 -4.82 -0.55
N ILE A 61 12.09 -6.11 -0.21
CA ILE A 61 11.65 -6.53 1.13
C ILE A 61 12.72 -6.20 2.16
N ASP A 62 13.97 -6.48 1.83
CA ASP A 62 15.12 -6.27 2.71
C ASP A 62 15.65 -4.82 2.65
N SER A 63 15.08 -3.97 1.79
CA SER A 63 15.48 -2.57 1.66
C SER A 63 14.67 -1.62 2.56
N LYS A 64 15.22 -0.41 2.73
CA LYS A 64 14.54 0.72 3.38
C LYS A 64 13.69 1.53 2.40
N GLU A 65 13.51 1.08 1.16
CA GLU A 65 12.67 1.80 0.20
C GLU A 65 11.23 1.83 0.71
N THR A 66 10.62 3.02 0.62
CA THR A 66 9.25 3.29 1.07
C THR A 66 8.31 3.37 -0.13
N MET A 67 7.00 3.48 0.14
CA MET A 67 5.97 3.52 -0.89
C MET A 67 6.25 4.51 -2.04
N GLY A 68 6.79 5.69 -1.80
CA GLY A 68 7.04 6.70 -2.85
C GLY A 68 7.94 6.18 -3.99
N PRO A 69 9.20 5.83 -3.71
CA PRO A 69 10.08 5.21 -4.69
C PRO A 69 9.52 3.94 -5.34
N LEU A 70 8.88 3.06 -4.57
CA LEU A 70 8.29 1.82 -5.08
C LEU A 70 7.15 2.10 -6.07
N MET A 71 6.32 3.09 -5.77
CA MET A 71 5.24 3.52 -6.66
C MET A 71 5.81 4.08 -7.97
N GLN A 72 6.90 4.86 -7.90
CA GLN A 72 7.58 5.34 -9.11
C GLN A 72 8.09 4.18 -9.97
N ARG A 73 8.73 3.19 -9.35
CA ARG A 73 9.17 1.97 -10.06
C ARG A 73 8.00 1.23 -10.71
N LEU A 74 6.85 1.15 -10.05
CA LEU A 74 5.66 0.55 -10.63
C LEU A 74 5.18 1.35 -11.86
N LYS A 75 5.20 2.69 -11.81
CA LYS A 75 4.83 3.55 -12.94
C LYS A 75 5.72 3.30 -14.16
N ASP A 76 6.99 3.06 -13.91
CA ASP A 76 7.97 2.78 -14.97
C ASP A 76 7.78 1.38 -15.58
N ARG A 77 7.06 0.48 -14.90
CA ARG A 77 6.78 -0.90 -15.33
C ARG A 77 5.41 -1.08 -15.99
N VAL A 78 4.49 -0.14 -15.80
CA VAL A 78 3.11 -0.24 -16.29
C VAL A 78 2.95 0.58 -17.57
N THR A 79 2.44 -0.06 -18.63
CA THR A 79 1.99 0.62 -19.85
C THR A 79 0.48 0.78 -19.81
N SER A 80 -0.03 1.99 -19.99
CA SER A 80 -1.45 2.29 -20.00
C SER A 80 -1.72 3.56 -20.80
N ASP A 81 -2.83 3.58 -21.53
CA ASP A 81 -3.32 4.76 -22.26
C ASP A 81 -3.83 5.86 -21.29
N GLN A 82 -4.06 5.51 -20.03
CA GLN A 82 -4.52 6.42 -18.96
C GLN A 82 -3.40 6.78 -17.98
N ARG A 83 -2.15 6.89 -18.47
CA ARG A 83 -0.97 7.08 -17.63
C ARG A 83 -1.08 8.28 -16.69
N ASP A 84 -1.61 9.41 -17.18
CA ASP A 84 -1.72 10.63 -16.38
C ASP A 84 -2.69 10.45 -15.20
N LEU A 85 -3.84 9.81 -15.44
CA LEU A 85 -4.81 9.52 -14.38
C LEU A 85 -4.24 8.57 -13.31
N ILE A 86 -3.48 7.56 -13.75
CA ILE A 86 -2.78 6.63 -12.86
C ILE A 86 -1.73 7.39 -12.04
N ASP A 87 -0.96 8.26 -12.69
CA ASP A 87 0.08 9.06 -12.04
C ASP A 87 -0.49 9.95 -10.94
N GLU A 88 -1.56 10.70 -11.24
CA GLU A 88 -2.28 11.56 -10.31
C GLU A 88 -2.81 10.75 -9.11
N THR A 89 -3.50 9.64 -9.38
CA THR A 89 -4.08 8.78 -8.34
C THR A 89 -3.01 8.25 -7.40
N TRP A 90 -1.90 7.75 -7.94
CA TRP A 90 -0.84 7.15 -7.15
C TRP A 90 -0.04 8.20 -6.37
N THR A 91 0.19 9.37 -6.97
CA THR A 91 0.79 10.52 -6.29
C THR A 91 -0.08 10.98 -5.12
N GLN A 92 -1.41 10.99 -5.29
CA GLN A 92 -2.34 11.29 -4.23
C GLN A 92 -2.27 10.27 -3.07
N ILE A 93 -2.17 8.97 -3.37
CA ILE A 93 -1.99 7.92 -2.34
C ILE A 93 -0.73 8.15 -1.51
N VAL A 94 0.41 8.41 -2.16
CA VAL A 94 1.69 8.69 -1.47
C VAL A 94 1.58 9.95 -0.62
N THR A 95 0.91 10.98 -1.13
CA THR A 95 0.69 12.25 -0.41
C THR A 95 -0.15 12.03 0.84
N HIS A 96 -1.27 11.32 0.73
CA HIS A 96 -2.14 10.98 1.86
C HIS A 96 -1.41 10.12 2.90
N ARG A 97 -0.58 9.17 2.46
CA ARG A 97 0.29 8.39 3.34
C ARG A 97 1.21 9.31 4.13
N ASN A 98 1.86 10.28 3.48
CA ASN A 98 2.78 11.20 4.15
C ASN A 98 2.04 12.14 5.11
N GLU A 99 0.86 12.62 4.74
CA GLU A 99 0.01 13.42 5.63
C GLU A 99 -0.30 12.67 6.93
N VAL A 100 -0.80 11.43 6.83
CA VAL A 100 -1.17 10.61 8.00
C VAL A 100 0.06 10.21 8.81
N VAL A 101 1.14 9.76 8.17
CA VAL A 101 2.31 9.18 8.86
C VAL A 101 3.24 10.25 9.42
N HIS A 102 3.43 11.36 8.70
CA HIS A 102 4.45 12.36 9.03
C HIS A 102 3.88 13.70 9.48
N HIS A 103 2.68 14.09 9.04
CA HIS A 103 2.17 15.43 9.27
C HIS A 103 0.97 15.52 10.21
N PHE A 104 0.34 14.39 10.56
CA PHE A 104 -0.86 14.37 11.42
C PHE A 104 -0.63 15.09 12.75
N VAL A 105 0.45 14.73 13.46
CA VAL A 105 0.77 15.29 14.79
C VAL A 105 1.21 16.76 14.75
N SER A 106 1.58 17.27 13.57
CA SER A 106 1.91 18.68 13.37
C SER A 106 0.72 19.54 12.97
N GLN A 107 -0.47 18.95 12.75
CA GLN A 107 -1.65 19.71 12.37
C GLN A 107 -2.19 20.55 13.54
N PRO A 108 -2.81 21.72 13.28
CA PRO A 108 -3.42 22.55 14.33
C PRO A 108 -4.42 21.79 15.21
N PHE A 109 -5.21 20.89 14.61
CA PHE A 109 -6.21 20.09 15.30
C PHE A 109 -5.64 18.94 16.17
N ALA A 110 -4.34 18.65 16.08
CA ALA A 110 -3.74 17.48 16.74
C ALA A 110 -3.80 17.54 18.29
N ARG A 111 -4.10 18.72 18.84
CA ARG A 111 -4.26 18.94 20.28
C ARG A 111 -5.57 18.40 20.83
N LEU A 112 -6.60 18.23 19.98
CA LEU A 112 -7.92 17.72 20.34
C LEU A 112 -8.53 18.47 21.55
N ALA A 113 -8.30 19.77 21.65
CA ALA A 113 -8.72 20.63 22.74
C ALA A 113 -10.18 21.10 22.61
N THR A 114 -10.75 20.99 21.41
CA THR A 114 -12.15 21.34 21.11
C THR A 114 -12.83 20.26 20.28
N GLU A 115 -14.16 20.23 20.29
CA GLU A 115 -14.92 19.30 19.47
C GLU A 115 -14.65 19.49 17.98
N VAL A 116 -14.43 20.74 17.55
CA VAL A 116 -14.09 21.07 16.16
C VAL A 116 -12.76 20.41 15.77
N GLU A 117 -11.73 20.51 16.62
CA GLU A 117 -10.44 19.89 16.38
C GLU A 117 -10.56 18.36 16.27
N LEU A 118 -11.38 17.71 17.11
CA LEU A 118 -11.64 16.28 16.99
C LEU A 118 -12.32 15.93 15.65
N GLN A 119 -13.32 16.71 15.23
CA GLN A 119 -13.99 16.46 13.95
C GLN A 119 -13.06 16.67 12.75
N GLU A 120 -12.17 17.67 12.80
CA GLU A 120 -11.13 17.86 11.79
C GLU A 120 -10.14 16.69 11.76
N ALA A 121 -9.69 16.23 12.92
CA ALA A 121 -8.81 15.06 13.05
C ALA A 121 -9.43 13.80 12.44
N MET A 122 -10.74 13.58 12.67
CA MET A 122 -11.49 12.47 12.09
C MET A 122 -11.61 12.58 10.56
N ARG A 123 -11.84 13.78 10.03
CA ARG A 123 -11.93 14.02 8.57
C ARG A 123 -10.58 13.95 7.85
N TYR A 124 -9.48 14.16 8.57
CA TYR A 124 -8.13 14.10 8.02
C TYR A 124 -7.71 12.68 7.59
N GLN A 125 -8.51 11.66 7.89
CA GLN A 125 -8.20 10.27 7.56
C GLN A 125 -8.54 9.96 6.09
N ARG A 126 -7.51 9.84 5.25
CA ARG A 126 -7.66 9.76 3.78
C ARG A 126 -7.48 8.35 3.18
N ARG A 127 -8.14 7.34 3.78
CA ARG A 127 -8.02 5.94 3.33
C ARG A 127 -8.78 5.60 2.04
N VAL A 128 -9.85 6.32 1.72
CA VAL A 128 -10.83 5.91 0.69
C VAL A 128 -10.17 5.72 -0.68
N VAL A 129 -9.23 6.61 -1.03
CA VAL A 129 -8.53 6.58 -2.32
C VAL A 129 -7.55 5.40 -2.43
N ALA A 130 -7.07 4.87 -1.30
CA ALA A 130 -6.01 3.86 -1.29
C ALA A 130 -6.55 2.42 -1.17
N ALA A 131 -7.82 2.23 -0.76
CA ALA A 131 -8.41 0.89 -0.67
C ALA A 131 -8.46 0.13 -2.02
N PRO A 132 -8.88 0.75 -3.15
CA PRO A 132 -8.87 0.06 -4.45
C PRO A 132 -7.47 -0.40 -4.88
N MET A 133 -6.44 0.40 -4.56
CA MET A 133 -5.04 0.03 -4.83
C MET A 133 -4.64 -1.23 -4.07
N LEU A 134 -5.01 -1.32 -2.78
CA LEU A 134 -4.71 -2.49 -1.97
C LEU A 134 -5.40 -3.74 -2.53
N GLU A 135 -6.67 -3.63 -2.91
CA GLU A 135 -7.43 -4.74 -3.49
C GLU A 135 -6.79 -5.23 -4.80
N MET A 136 -6.46 -4.31 -5.71
CA MET A 136 -5.79 -4.62 -6.96
C MET A 136 -4.44 -5.33 -6.72
N LEU A 137 -3.58 -4.77 -5.86
CA LEU A 137 -2.29 -5.38 -5.56
C LEU A 137 -2.45 -6.74 -4.86
N GLN A 138 -3.47 -6.92 -4.01
CA GLN A 138 -3.76 -8.20 -3.38
C GLN A 138 -4.10 -9.27 -4.43
N GLN A 139 -4.97 -8.95 -5.40
CA GLN A 139 -5.32 -9.87 -6.47
C GLN A 139 -4.09 -10.24 -7.31
N LEU A 140 -3.27 -9.26 -7.68
CA LEU A 140 -2.03 -9.51 -8.41
C LEU A 140 -1.07 -10.41 -7.63
N CYS A 141 -0.90 -10.19 -6.32
CA CYS A 141 -0.07 -11.05 -5.47
C CYS A 141 -0.59 -12.49 -5.42
N MET A 142 -1.91 -12.69 -5.31
CA MET A 142 -2.51 -14.02 -5.25
C MET A 142 -2.34 -14.77 -6.56
N SER A 143 -2.70 -14.15 -7.69
CA SER A 143 -2.54 -14.76 -9.01
C SER A 143 -1.06 -15.06 -9.31
N PHE A 144 -0.15 -14.17 -8.91
CA PHE A 144 1.28 -14.42 -9.05
C PHE A 144 1.75 -15.59 -8.18
N ALA A 145 1.31 -15.66 -6.92
CA ALA A 145 1.67 -16.77 -6.04
C ALA A 145 1.12 -18.12 -6.54
N GLU A 146 -0.11 -18.15 -7.04
CA GLU A 146 -0.72 -19.34 -7.65
C GLU A 146 0.09 -19.82 -8.87
N ALA A 147 0.52 -18.90 -9.74
CA ALA A 147 1.35 -19.23 -10.90
C ALA A 147 2.75 -19.78 -10.55
N LEU A 148 3.21 -19.61 -9.31
CA LEU A 148 4.49 -20.15 -8.83
C LEU A 148 4.37 -21.52 -8.19
N ILE A 149 3.16 -21.98 -7.89
CA ILE A 149 2.93 -23.34 -7.41
C ILE A 149 3.10 -24.27 -8.62
N PRO A 150 4.10 -25.17 -8.63
CA PRO A 150 4.22 -26.15 -9.70
C PRO A 150 2.94 -26.99 -9.71
N GLU A 151 2.33 -27.21 -10.89
CA GLU A 151 1.30 -28.23 -11.01
C GLU A 151 1.89 -29.55 -10.48
N GLU A 152 1.34 -30.06 -9.37
CA GLU A 152 1.67 -31.41 -8.93
C GLU A 152 1.34 -32.35 -10.08
N SER A 153 2.37 -33.02 -10.57
CA SER A 153 2.37 -33.98 -11.66
C SER A 153 1.10 -34.86 -11.71
N GLU A 154 0.15 -34.53 -12.58
CA GLU A 154 -0.75 -35.53 -13.17
C GLU A 154 0.06 -36.36 -14.17
N ASN A 155 0.94 -37.23 -13.67
CA ASN A 155 1.46 -38.38 -14.40
C ASN A 155 2.04 -39.39 -13.41
N GLY A 156 1.14 -39.97 -12.62
CA GLY A 156 1.46 -41.01 -11.67
C GLY A 156 0.39 -42.08 -11.62
N THR A 157 0.12 -42.80 -12.73
CA THR A 157 -0.16 -44.25 -12.72
C THR A 157 -0.41 -44.82 -14.12
N THR A 158 0.53 -45.61 -14.64
CA THR A 158 0.17 -46.89 -15.28
C THR A 158 1.33 -47.88 -15.13
N PRO A 159 1.23 -48.89 -14.25
CA PRO A 159 2.04 -50.09 -14.39
C PRO A 159 1.27 -51.04 -15.31
N LEU A 160 1.77 -51.29 -16.51
CA LEU A 160 1.29 -52.40 -17.34
C LEU A 160 2.49 -53.14 -17.93
N HIS A 161 2.75 -54.28 -17.29
CA HIS A 161 3.30 -55.55 -17.75
C HIS A 161 4.38 -55.57 -18.83
#